data_AF-A0A4R0BI69-F1
#
_entry.id   AF-A0A4R0BI69-F1
#
_cell.length_a   1.000
_cell.length_b   1.000
_cell.length_c   1.000
_cell.angle_alpha   90.00
_cell.angle_beta   90.00
_cell.angle_gamma   90.00
#
_symmetry.space_group_name_H-M   'P 1'
#
loop_
_entity.id
_entity.type
_entity.pdbx_description
1 polymer ?
#
loop_
_entity_poly.entity_id
_entity_poly.type
_entity_poly.pdbx_seq_one_letter_code
_entity_poly.pdbx_strand_id
1 'polypeptide(L)'
;MLMITEALLYAATLPLTGKPCRKFIRYSVNLWSRAGRCAADWAEHEEMSRKAILAAAADLRQKRTAVVLGSGLLRDVPIEVLARDFDTVVLVDLVHLASVRLWLSAKFYRNVRLIERDLSGYDELAAGREPEPLGFLRGVPYLDFVVSANLLSQIGRGVKRRHEAEAGRMPEDTVERLITAHLTGLAGLPCRNCLVTDIAYAVIDRNGKTHEEADLLHGVLPPPAKAAWTWPVVPLGEESNDYRIEHKVIAGW
;
A
#
# COMPACT_ATOMS: atom_id res chain seq x y z
N MET A 1 -12.85 -10.16 18.31
CA MET A 1 -13.64 -9.12 19.03
C MET A 1 -12.92 -7.80 18.81
N LEU A 2 -13.56 -6.78 18.23
CA LEU A 2 -12.95 -5.45 18.12
C LEU A 2 -12.84 -4.86 19.52
N MET A 3 -11.70 -4.29 19.92
CA MET A 3 -11.62 -3.54 21.19
C MET A 3 -12.38 -2.21 21.00
N ILE A 4 -12.65 -1.50 22.09
CA ILE A 4 -13.56 -0.34 22.09
C ILE A 4 -13.11 0.75 21.10
N THR A 5 -11.81 1.02 21.03
CA THR A 5 -11.24 2.01 20.12
C THR A 5 -11.35 1.61 18.65
N GLU A 6 -11.12 0.34 18.31
CA GLU A 6 -11.31 -0.16 16.95
C GLU A 6 -12.78 -0.13 16.53
N ALA A 7 -13.70 -0.46 17.45
CA ALA A 7 -15.13 -0.40 17.17
C ALA A 7 -15.60 1.05 16.92
N LEU A 8 -15.12 2.00 17.71
CA LEU A 8 -15.38 3.43 17.51
C LEU A 8 -14.79 3.93 16.19
N LEU A 9 -13.55 3.56 15.87
CA LEU A 9 -12.91 3.95 14.63
C LEU A 9 -13.61 3.36 13.41
N TYR A 10 -14.04 2.10 13.49
CA TYR A 10 -14.86 1.46 12.46
C TYR A 10 -16.18 2.23 12.25
N ALA A 11 -16.92 2.51 13.33
CA ALA A 11 -18.19 3.22 13.27
C ALA A 11 -18.04 4.64 12.71
N ALA A 12 -16.98 5.37 13.09
CA ALA A 12 -16.68 6.69 12.57
C ALA A 12 -16.24 6.68 11.09
N THR A 13 -15.61 5.61 10.63
CA THR A 13 -15.17 5.47 9.23
C THR A 13 -16.31 5.06 8.30
N LEU A 14 -17.26 4.25 8.77
CA LEU A 14 -18.36 3.71 7.98
C LEU A 14 -19.17 4.75 7.15
N PRO A 15 -19.57 5.91 7.68
CA PRO A 15 -20.30 6.92 6.89
C PRO A 15 -19.40 7.68 5.90
N LEU A 16 -18.08 7.69 6.12
CA LEU A 16 -17.10 8.40 5.28
C LEU A 16 -16.64 7.58 4.08
N THR A 17 -16.95 6.27 4.06
CA THR A 17 -16.51 5.33 3.02
C THR A 17 -17.67 4.91 2.13
N GLY A 18 -17.42 4.94 0.82
CA GLY A 18 -18.35 4.48 -0.21
C GLY A 18 -18.78 3.02 0.00
N LYS A 19 -20.06 2.70 -0.31
CA LYS A 19 -20.63 1.37 -0.07
C LYS A 19 -19.75 0.19 -0.56
N PRO A 20 -19.17 0.21 -1.78
CA PRO A 20 -18.33 -0.89 -2.27
C PRO A 20 -17.08 -1.14 -1.41
N CYS A 21 -16.52 -0.09 -0.81
CA CYS A 21 -15.28 -0.15 -0.05
C CYS A 21 -15.48 -0.50 1.44
N ARG A 22 -16.73 -0.46 1.96
CA ARG A 22 -17.01 -0.69 3.39
C ARG A 22 -16.52 -2.05 3.91
N LYS A 23 -16.48 -3.08 3.04
CA LYS A 23 -15.96 -4.41 3.37
C LYS A 23 -14.49 -4.40 3.78
N PHE A 24 -13.73 -3.39 3.36
CA PHE A 24 -12.30 -3.24 3.65
C PHE A 24 -12.01 -2.47 4.95
N ILE A 25 -12.99 -1.75 5.53
CA ILE A 25 -12.78 -0.93 6.73
C ILE A 25 -12.21 -1.76 7.87
N ARG A 26 -12.72 -2.99 8.08
CA ARG A 26 -12.23 -3.88 9.14
C ARG A 26 -10.74 -4.21 8.96
N TYR A 27 -10.30 -4.41 7.72
CA TYR A 27 -8.89 -4.64 7.44
C TYR A 27 -8.04 -3.41 7.79
N SER A 28 -8.45 -2.21 7.36
CA SER A 28 -7.73 -0.97 7.66
C SER A 28 -7.69 -0.66 9.16
N VAL A 29 -8.78 -0.93 9.90
CA VAL A 29 -8.82 -0.77 11.37
C VAL A 29 -7.87 -1.76 12.07
N ASN A 30 -7.82 -3.01 11.62
CA ASN A 30 -6.88 -3.99 12.15
C ASN A 30 -5.43 -3.57 11.89
N LEU A 31 -5.13 -3.06 10.69
CA LEU A 31 -3.81 -2.53 10.36
C LEU A 31 -3.46 -1.34 11.26
N TRP A 32 -4.40 -0.42 11.50
CA TRP A 32 -4.22 0.71 12.41
C TRP A 32 -3.92 0.27 13.85
N SER A 33 -4.65 -0.71 14.36
CA SER A 33 -4.44 -1.27 15.70
C SER A 33 -3.05 -1.91 15.83
N ARG A 34 -2.64 -2.71 14.83
CA ARG A 34 -1.30 -3.32 14.77
C ARG A 34 -0.19 -2.27 14.66
N ALA A 35 -0.37 -1.26 13.82
CA ALA A 35 0.60 -0.17 13.68
C ALA A 35 0.83 0.59 14.99
N GLY A 36 -0.18 0.63 15.88
CA GLY A 36 -0.02 1.17 17.23
C GLY A 36 0.84 0.28 18.13
N ARG A 37 0.58 -1.03 18.15
CA ARG A 37 1.33 -2.00 18.98
C ARG A 37 2.76 -2.22 18.51
N CYS A 38 2.94 -2.36 17.20
CA CYS A 38 4.23 -2.63 16.56
C CYS A 38 4.98 -1.33 16.18
N ALA A 39 4.60 -0.17 16.72
CA ALA A 39 5.13 1.12 16.28
C ALA A 39 6.67 1.22 16.37
N ALA A 40 7.28 0.61 17.39
CA ALA A 40 8.73 0.59 17.54
C ALA A 40 9.39 -0.31 16.48
N ASP A 41 8.89 -1.54 16.31
CA ASP A 41 9.42 -2.51 15.35
C ASP A 41 9.22 -2.06 13.89
N TRP A 42 8.18 -1.28 13.61
CA TRP A 42 7.87 -0.79 12.26
C TRP A 42 8.55 0.54 11.93
N ALA A 43 9.16 1.22 12.91
CA ALA A 43 9.71 2.56 12.73
C ALA A 43 10.79 2.63 11.64
N GLU A 44 11.65 1.61 11.56
CA GLU A 44 12.68 1.54 10.51
C GLU A 44 12.05 1.41 9.12
N HIS A 45 11.07 0.51 8.96
CA HIS A 45 10.36 0.35 7.69
C HIS A 45 9.68 1.66 7.26
N GLU A 46 8.95 2.30 8.18
CA GLU A 46 8.29 3.59 7.92
C GLU A 46 9.30 4.67 7.48
N GLU A 47 10.45 4.74 8.15
CA GLU A 47 11.50 5.71 7.83
C GLU A 47 12.19 5.43 6.49
N MET A 48 12.50 4.18 6.20
CA MET A 48 13.12 3.78 4.92
C MET A 48 12.18 4.03 3.74
N SER A 49 10.88 3.74 3.89
CA SER A 49 9.86 4.07 2.91
C SER A 49 9.78 5.58 2.66
N ARG A 50 9.72 6.40 3.73
CA ARG A 50 9.72 7.87 3.59
C ARG A 50 10.97 8.37 2.89
N LYS A 51 12.16 7.88 3.26
CA LYS A 51 13.44 8.25 2.63
C LYS A 51 13.46 7.92 1.13
N ALA A 52 12.97 6.74 0.74
CA ALA A 52 12.91 6.34 -0.66
C ALA A 52 11.99 7.29 -1.47
N ILE A 53 10.82 7.62 -0.93
CA ILE A 53 9.86 8.55 -1.56
C ILE A 53 10.48 9.94 -1.73
N LEU A 54 11.15 10.45 -0.69
CA LEU A 54 11.82 11.75 -0.73
C LEU A 54 12.98 11.76 -1.73
N ALA A 55 13.80 10.71 -1.75
CA ALA A 55 14.89 10.56 -2.71
C ALA A 55 14.38 10.50 -4.16
N ALA A 56 13.24 9.86 -4.39
CA ALA A 56 12.61 9.81 -5.71
C ALA A 56 12.14 11.18 -6.21
N ALA A 57 11.69 12.04 -5.29
CA ALA A 57 11.16 13.37 -5.59
C ALA A 57 12.21 14.51 -5.54
N ALA A 58 13.43 14.24 -5.06
CA ALA A 58 14.43 15.27 -4.73
C ALA A 58 14.77 16.18 -5.91
N ASP A 59 15.04 15.61 -7.09
CA ASP A 59 15.51 16.33 -8.28
C ASP A 59 14.41 16.71 -9.27
N LEU A 60 13.14 16.65 -8.84
CA LEU A 60 12.02 17.07 -9.67
C LEU A 60 12.06 18.58 -9.91
N ARG A 61 12.18 18.97 -11.18
CA ARG A 61 12.14 20.38 -11.61
C ARG A 61 10.76 21.02 -11.41
N GLN A 62 9.71 20.22 -11.56
CA GLN A 62 8.32 20.63 -11.38
C GLN A 62 7.68 19.73 -10.32
N LYS A 63 6.93 20.33 -9.40
CA LYS A 63 6.22 19.64 -8.32
C LYS A 63 4.78 20.15 -8.25
N ARG A 64 3.98 19.85 -9.27
CA ARG A 64 2.57 20.29 -9.35
C ARG A 64 1.67 19.24 -8.71
N THR A 65 1.57 18.05 -9.31
CA THR A 65 0.73 16.98 -8.75
C THR A 65 1.56 15.75 -8.37
N ALA A 66 1.45 15.36 -7.10
CA ALA A 66 1.89 14.05 -6.60
C ALA A 66 0.68 13.13 -6.36
N VAL A 67 0.77 11.86 -6.75
CA VAL A 67 -0.24 10.84 -6.45
C VAL A 67 0.40 9.74 -5.61
N VAL A 68 -0.22 9.38 -4.48
CA VAL A 68 0.20 8.26 -3.63
C VAL A 68 -0.85 7.16 -3.70
N LEU A 69 -0.49 6.06 -4.35
CA LEU A 69 -1.26 4.84 -4.51
C LEU A 69 -1.02 3.93 -3.29
N GLY A 70 -2.07 3.47 -2.63
CA GLY A 70 -1.95 2.70 -1.38
C GLY A 70 -1.62 3.58 -0.17
N SER A 71 -2.14 4.81 -0.14
CA SER A 71 -1.80 5.80 0.89
C SER A 71 -2.14 5.40 2.34
N GLY A 72 -3.08 4.48 2.54
CA GLY A 72 -3.38 3.81 3.81
C GLY A 72 -3.42 4.74 5.04
N LEU A 73 -2.56 4.42 6.01
CA LEU A 73 -2.46 5.12 7.28
C LEU A 73 -1.51 6.33 7.26
N LEU A 74 -0.83 6.58 6.13
CA LEU A 74 0.19 7.62 5.93
C LEU A 74 1.42 7.54 6.86
N ARG A 75 1.72 6.37 7.42
CA ARG A 75 2.86 6.20 8.35
C ARG A 75 4.20 6.16 7.63
N ASP A 76 4.21 5.50 6.48
CA ASP A 76 5.33 5.30 5.56
C ASP A 76 5.37 6.35 4.42
N VAL A 77 4.39 7.26 4.38
CA VAL A 77 4.29 8.34 3.39
C VAL A 77 4.71 9.67 4.02
N PRO A 78 5.67 10.43 3.45
CA PRO A 78 6.13 11.70 4.00
C PRO A 78 5.15 12.85 3.65
N ILE A 79 3.90 12.71 4.06
CA ILE A 79 2.79 13.59 3.63
C ILE A 79 3.02 15.07 3.97
N GLU A 80 3.68 15.36 5.10
CA GLU A 80 4.05 16.73 5.47
C GLU A 80 4.96 17.39 4.42
N VAL A 81 5.94 16.65 3.91
CA VAL A 81 6.85 17.15 2.87
C VAL A 81 6.14 17.22 1.53
N LEU A 82 5.36 16.19 1.16
CA LEU A 82 4.63 16.19 -0.10
C LEU A 82 3.62 17.34 -0.17
N ALA A 83 2.87 17.60 0.90
CA ALA A 83 1.90 18.68 0.96
C ALA A 83 2.54 20.08 0.99
N ARG A 84 3.80 20.20 1.41
CA ARG A 84 4.57 21.45 1.32
C ARG A 84 5.13 21.67 -0.08
N ASP A 85 5.67 20.61 -0.68
CA ASP A 85 6.47 20.70 -1.90
C ASP A 85 5.62 20.65 -3.19
N PHE A 86 4.41 20.08 -3.15
CA PHE A 86 3.54 19.93 -4.31
C PHE A 86 2.30 20.83 -4.25
N ASP A 87 1.90 21.38 -5.39
CA ASP A 87 0.66 22.16 -5.51
C ASP A 87 -0.60 21.33 -5.19
N THR A 88 -0.56 20.03 -5.46
CA THR A 88 -1.64 19.07 -5.18
C THR A 88 -1.07 17.70 -4.83
N VAL A 89 -1.60 17.10 -3.75
CA VAL A 89 -1.29 15.73 -3.36
C VAL A 89 -2.57 14.91 -3.36
N VAL A 90 -2.62 13.87 -4.18
CA VAL A 90 -3.76 12.96 -4.29
C VAL A 90 -3.41 11.65 -3.59
N LEU A 91 -4.16 11.31 -2.55
CA LEU A 91 -4.02 10.08 -1.78
C LEU A 91 -5.09 9.10 -2.25
N VAL A 92 -4.67 7.97 -2.80
CA VAL A 92 -5.54 6.94 -3.36
C VAL A 92 -5.46 5.70 -2.48
N ASP A 93 -6.61 5.23 -2.02
CA ASP A 93 -6.73 3.99 -1.25
C ASP A 93 -8.15 3.43 -1.38
N LEU A 94 -8.38 2.19 -0.95
CA LEU A 94 -9.73 1.66 -0.78
C LEU A 94 -10.44 2.36 0.39
N VAL A 95 -9.71 2.66 1.47
CA VAL A 95 -10.28 3.24 2.71
C VAL A 95 -9.31 4.23 3.35
N HIS A 96 -9.75 5.48 3.51
CA HIS A 96 -9.12 6.44 4.42
C HIS A 96 -9.89 6.47 5.76
N LEU A 97 -9.29 5.94 6.82
CA LEU A 97 -9.89 5.88 8.16
C LEU A 97 -10.28 7.28 8.68
N ALA A 98 -11.30 7.35 9.52
CA ALA A 98 -11.73 8.61 10.14
C ALA A 98 -10.61 9.31 10.92
N SER A 99 -9.71 8.55 11.56
CA SER A 99 -8.53 9.09 12.24
C SER A 99 -7.56 9.78 11.28
N VAL A 100 -7.29 9.18 10.12
CA VAL A 100 -6.44 9.76 9.06
C VAL A 100 -7.08 11.05 8.51
N ARG A 101 -8.38 11.00 8.20
CA ARG A 101 -9.15 12.17 7.70
C ARG A 101 -9.18 13.32 8.70
N LEU A 102 -9.36 13.01 9.98
CA LEU A 102 -9.35 13.99 11.07
C LEU A 102 -7.96 14.62 11.22
N TRP A 103 -6.90 13.81 11.20
CA TRP A 103 -5.53 14.28 11.30
C TRP A 103 -5.15 15.21 10.13
N LEU A 104 -5.48 14.82 8.90
CA LEU A 104 -5.27 15.66 7.70
C LEU A 104 -6.02 16.99 7.81
N SER A 105 -7.27 16.96 8.28
CA SER A 105 -8.08 18.16 8.50
C SER A 105 -7.48 19.08 9.57
N ALA A 106 -7.01 18.51 10.68
CA ALA A 106 -6.39 19.25 11.78
C ALA A 106 -5.06 19.90 11.40
N LYS A 107 -4.35 19.34 10.41
CA LYS A 107 -3.14 19.92 9.83
C LYS A 107 -3.42 21.01 8.78
N PHE A 108 -4.69 21.25 8.45
CA PHE A 108 -5.14 22.26 7.49
C PHE A 108 -4.53 22.15 6.08
N TYR A 109 -4.23 20.93 5.61
CA TYR A 109 -3.75 20.74 4.23
C TYR A 109 -4.83 21.08 3.22
N ARG A 110 -4.67 22.22 2.52
CA ARG A 110 -5.65 22.68 1.51
C ARG A 110 -5.48 22.01 0.15
N ASN A 111 -4.32 21.42 -0.10
CA ASN A 111 -3.91 20.80 -1.36
C ASN A 111 -3.94 19.26 -1.35
N VAL A 112 -4.36 18.65 -0.23
CA VAL A 112 -4.51 17.18 -0.16
C VAL A 112 -5.92 16.79 -0.60
N ARG A 113 -6.01 15.75 -1.44
CA ARG A 113 -7.26 15.17 -1.95
C ARG A 113 -7.27 13.68 -1.69
N LEU A 114 -8.40 13.15 -1.22
CA LEU A 114 -8.60 11.73 -0.96
C LEU A 114 -9.45 11.14 -2.08
N ILE A 115 -8.99 10.05 -2.69
CA ILE A 115 -9.74 9.32 -3.71
C ILE A 115 -9.88 7.87 -3.25
N GLU A 116 -11.12 7.40 -3.18
CA GLU A 116 -11.43 5.99 -2.93
C GLU A 116 -11.43 5.23 -4.25
N ARG A 117 -10.51 4.27 -4.41
CA ARG A 117 -10.37 3.50 -5.66
C ARG A 117 -9.71 2.15 -5.42
N ASP A 118 -10.24 1.12 -6.08
CA ASP A 118 -9.58 -0.18 -6.20
C ASP A 118 -8.44 -0.08 -7.22
N LEU A 119 -7.24 -0.49 -6.81
CA LEU A 119 -6.01 -0.45 -7.59
C LEU A 119 -5.52 -1.86 -7.97
N SER A 120 -6.34 -2.89 -7.74
CA SER A 120 -5.97 -4.28 -8.04
C SER A 120 -6.19 -4.67 -9.50
N GLY A 121 -7.15 -4.06 -10.20
CA GLY A 121 -7.58 -4.49 -11.54
C GLY A 121 -8.43 -5.77 -11.56
N TYR A 122 -8.78 -6.33 -10.39
CA TYR A 122 -9.50 -7.60 -10.28
C TYR A 122 -10.84 -7.59 -11.02
N ASP A 123 -11.65 -6.56 -10.81
CA ASP A 123 -13.00 -6.48 -11.40
C ASP A 123 -12.95 -6.27 -12.93
N GLU A 124 -11.87 -5.69 -13.48
CA GLU A 124 -11.66 -5.59 -14.93
C GLU A 124 -11.31 -6.94 -15.54
N LEU A 125 -10.37 -7.64 -14.90
CA LEU A 125 -9.98 -8.98 -15.31
C LEU A 125 -11.15 -9.97 -15.19
N ALA A 126 -11.95 -9.87 -14.12
CA ALA A 126 -13.16 -10.67 -13.92
C ALA A 126 -14.24 -10.39 -14.97
N ALA A 127 -14.24 -9.19 -15.56
CA ALA A 127 -15.11 -8.85 -16.68
C ALA A 127 -14.52 -9.24 -18.05
N GLY A 128 -13.41 -9.98 -18.09
CA GLY A 128 -12.74 -10.41 -19.31
C GLY A 128 -12.00 -9.30 -20.05
N ARG A 129 -11.73 -8.17 -19.39
CA ARG A 129 -10.93 -7.06 -19.96
C ARG A 129 -9.48 -7.17 -19.53
N GLU A 130 -8.61 -6.50 -20.28
CA GLU A 130 -7.23 -6.31 -19.84
C GLU A 130 -7.22 -5.32 -18.66
N PRO A 131 -6.64 -5.69 -17.50
CA PRO A 131 -6.63 -4.83 -16.32
C PRO A 131 -5.76 -3.59 -16.53
N GLU A 132 -6.31 -2.40 -16.27
CA GLU A 132 -5.60 -1.12 -16.30
C GLU A 132 -5.79 -0.36 -14.97
N PRO A 133 -5.31 -0.91 -13.83
CA PRO A 133 -5.57 -0.34 -12.49
C PRO A 133 -5.12 1.12 -12.35
N LEU A 134 -4.10 1.51 -13.13
CA LEU A 134 -3.50 2.85 -13.13
C LEU A 134 -3.92 3.72 -14.32
N GLY A 135 -4.84 3.25 -15.18
CA GLY A 135 -5.26 3.96 -16.40
C GLY A 135 -5.85 5.35 -16.13
N PHE A 136 -6.41 5.57 -14.95
CA PHE A 136 -6.96 6.87 -14.54
C PHE A 136 -5.90 7.97 -14.37
N LEU A 137 -4.64 7.60 -14.16
CA LEU A 137 -3.54 8.57 -14.02
C LEU A 137 -3.35 9.39 -15.31
N ARG A 138 -3.78 8.87 -16.48
CA ARG A 138 -3.80 9.60 -17.76
C ARG A 138 -4.65 10.87 -17.70
N GLY A 139 -5.66 10.90 -16.83
CA GLY A 139 -6.54 12.04 -16.63
C GLY A 139 -6.10 12.99 -15.52
N VAL A 140 -5.00 12.71 -14.82
CA VAL A 140 -4.51 13.57 -13.72
C VAL A 140 -3.70 14.73 -14.31
N PRO A 141 -4.15 15.99 -14.14
CA PRO A 141 -3.47 17.14 -14.72
C PRO A 141 -2.14 17.38 -14.01
N TYR A 142 -1.12 17.75 -14.79
CA TYR A 142 0.19 18.15 -14.29
C TYR A 142 0.83 17.10 -13.37
N LEU A 143 0.65 15.82 -13.70
CA LEU A 143 1.20 14.69 -12.95
C LEU A 143 2.73 14.66 -13.06
N ASP A 144 3.40 15.01 -11.96
CA ASP A 144 4.86 15.07 -11.91
C ASP A 144 5.48 13.91 -11.13
N PHE A 145 4.72 13.33 -10.18
CA PHE A 145 5.23 12.28 -9.31
C PHE A 145 4.15 11.25 -8.90
N VAL A 146 4.49 9.97 -8.95
CA VAL A 146 3.63 8.87 -8.48
C VAL A 146 4.37 7.98 -7.50
N VAL A 147 3.74 7.64 -6.39
CA VAL A 147 4.24 6.67 -5.41
C VAL A 147 3.30 5.48 -5.38
N SER A 148 3.82 4.26 -5.50
CA SER A 148 3.13 3.03 -5.12
C SER A 148 3.67 2.59 -3.76
N ALA A 149 2.93 2.92 -2.69
CA ALA A 149 3.34 2.73 -1.31
C ALA A 149 2.81 1.39 -0.77
N ASN A 150 3.67 0.38 -0.74
CA ASN A 150 3.44 -0.93 -0.12
C ASN A 150 2.11 -1.63 -0.50
N LEU A 151 1.67 -1.41 -1.74
CA LEU A 151 0.39 -1.85 -2.28
C LEU A 151 0.50 -3.15 -3.08
N LEU A 152 1.60 -3.35 -3.81
CA LEU A 152 1.73 -4.43 -4.80
C LEU A 152 1.68 -5.82 -4.15
N SER A 153 2.40 -6.02 -3.05
CA SER A 153 2.33 -7.24 -2.23
C SER A 153 0.93 -7.48 -1.65
N GLN A 154 0.20 -6.42 -1.30
CA GLN A 154 -1.17 -6.50 -0.79
C GLN A 154 -2.18 -6.89 -1.87
N ILE A 155 -1.99 -6.42 -3.11
CA ILE A 155 -2.75 -6.90 -4.27
C ILE A 155 -2.57 -8.40 -4.39
N GLY A 156 -1.32 -8.90 -4.40
CA GLY A 156 -1.04 -10.34 -4.47
C GLY A 156 -1.77 -11.15 -3.40
N ARG A 157 -1.62 -10.79 -2.11
CA ARG A 157 -2.26 -11.51 -1.00
C ARG A 157 -3.79 -11.34 -0.95
N GLY A 158 -4.30 -10.16 -1.30
CA GLY A 158 -5.72 -9.86 -1.31
C GLY A 158 -6.45 -10.61 -2.42
N VAL A 159 -5.89 -10.56 -3.63
CA VAL A 159 -6.38 -11.26 -4.82
C VAL A 159 -6.29 -12.76 -4.62
N LYS A 160 -5.16 -13.30 -4.13
CA LYS A 160 -5.00 -14.74 -3.88
C LYS A 160 -6.11 -15.28 -2.97
N ARG A 161 -6.34 -14.61 -1.83
CA ARG A 161 -7.43 -15.01 -0.91
C ARG A 161 -8.82 -14.96 -1.56
N ARG A 162 -9.08 -13.96 -2.41
CA ARG A 162 -10.34 -13.86 -3.15
C ARG A 162 -10.46 -14.96 -4.21
N HIS A 163 -9.38 -15.21 -4.95
CA HIS A 163 -9.30 -16.25 -5.98
C HIS A 163 -9.51 -17.65 -5.38
N GLU A 164 -8.88 -17.96 -4.24
CA GLU A 164 -9.07 -19.21 -3.51
C GLU A 164 -10.50 -19.37 -2.98
N ALA A 165 -11.11 -18.30 -2.48
CA ALA A 165 -12.51 -18.32 -2.03
C ALA A 165 -13.52 -18.45 -3.19
N GLU A 166 -13.12 -18.07 -4.40
CA GLU A 166 -13.93 -18.07 -5.62
C GLU A 166 -13.35 -19.04 -6.67
N ALA A 167 -12.79 -20.16 -6.22
CA ALA A 167 -12.06 -21.11 -7.06
C ALA A 167 -12.82 -21.48 -8.35
N GLY A 168 -12.14 -21.41 -9.49
CA GLY A 168 -12.68 -21.72 -10.82
C GLY A 168 -13.40 -20.57 -11.54
N ARG A 169 -13.55 -19.38 -10.93
CA ARG A 169 -14.12 -18.20 -11.61
C ARG A 169 -13.15 -17.37 -12.44
N MET A 170 -11.87 -17.45 -12.11
CA MET A 170 -10.82 -16.60 -12.65
C MET A 170 -9.68 -17.46 -13.19
N PRO A 171 -8.89 -16.97 -14.17
CA PRO A 171 -7.69 -17.66 -14.67
C PRO A 171 -6.68 -17.99 -13.55
N GLU A 172 -5.92 -19.08 -13.67
CA GLU A 172 -4.92 -19.47 -12.67
C GLU A 172 -3.80 -18.41 -12.51
N ASP A 173 -3.46 -17.71 -13.59
CA ASP A 173 -2.47 -16.64 -13.65
C ASP A 173 -3.00 -15.28 -13.14
N THR A 174 -4.18 -15.25 -12.53
CA THR A 174 -4.84 -14.00 -12.08
C THR A 174 -3.94 -13.12 -11.23
N VAL A 175 -3.24 -13.71 -10.25
CA VAL A 175 -2.38 -12.94 -9.35
C VAL A 175 -1.22 -12.31 -10.12
N GLU A 176 -0.55 -13.10 -10.97
CA GLU A 176 0.57 -12.67 -11.80
C GLU A 176 0.17 -11.56 -12.77
N ARG A 177 -1.00 -11.70 -13.42
CA ARG A 177 -1.53 -10.71 -14.35
C ARG A 177 -1.82 -9.37 -13.67
N LEU A 178 -2.41 -9.38 -12.48
CA LEU A 178 -2.73 -8.14 -11.77
C LEU A 178 -1.46 -7.43 -11.24
N ILE A 179 -0.48 -8.18 -10.74
CA ILE A 179 0.83 -7.64 -10.35
C ILE A 179 1.54 -7.03 -11.58
N THR A 180 1.56 -7.78 -12.70
CA THR A 180 2.17 -7.33 -13.96
C THR A 180 1.48 -6.08 -14.50
N ALA A 181 0.15 -6.00 -14.45
CA ALA A 181 -0.61 -4.85 -14.89
C ALA A 181 -0.29 -3.59 -14.07
N HIS A 182 -0.12 -3.72 -12.76
CA HIS A 182 0.28 -2.59 -11.91
C HIS A 182 1.70 -2.12 -12.20
N LEU A 183 2.66 -3.04 -12.33
CA LEU A 183 4.04 -2.71 -12.70
C LEU A 183 4.14 -2.08 -14.09
N THR A 184 3.44 -2.64 -15.07
CA THR A 184 3.35 -2.09 -16.43
C THR A 184 2.73 -0.70 -16.42
N GLY A 185 1.66 -0.51 -15.64
CA GLY A 185 1.02 0.79 -15.43
C GLY A 185 1.99 1.83 -14.87
N LEU A 186 2.81 1.47 -13.86
CA LEU A 186 3.83 2.36 -13.30
C LEU A 186 4.94 2.69 -14.30
N ALA A 187 5.45 1.67 -15.01
CA ALA A 187 6.51 1.83 -16.00
C ALA A 187 6.08 2.69 -17.20
N GLY A 188 4.79 2.66 -17.55
CA GLY A 188 4.21 3.44 -18.64
C GLY A 188 3.90 4.91 -18.30
N LEU A 189 4.14 5.35 -17.06
CA LEU A 189 3.86 6.73 -16.67
C LEU A 189 4.87 7.71 -17.29
N PRO A 190 4.41 8.86 -17.82
CA PRO A 190 5.28 9.89 -18.38
C PRO A 190 5.91 10.79 -17.30
N CYS A 191 5.99 10.33 -16.05
CA CYS A 191 6.48 11.09 -14.90
C CYS A 191 7.38 10.23 -14.01
N ARG A 192 8.08 10.85 -13.06
CA ARG A 192 8.85 10.11 -12.06
C ARG A 192 7.90 9.26 -11.22
N ASN A 193 8.29 8.03 -10.94
CA ASN A 193 7.58 7.17 -10.00
C ASN A 193 8.51 6.57 -8.95
N CYS A 194 7.93 6.14 -7.83
CA CYS A 194 8.60 5.40 -6.77
C CYS A 194 7.74 4.19 -6.42
N LEU A 195 8.33 2.99 -6.48
CA LEU A 195 7.73 1.77 -5.98
C LEU A 195 8.38 1.43 -4.64
N VAL A 196 7.58 1.28 -3.60
CA VAL A 196 7.96 0.59 -2.35
C VAL A 196 7.09 -0.64 -2.23
N THR A 197 7.69 -1.82 -2.11
CA THR A 197 6.93 -3.07 -2.00
C THR A 197 7.70 -4.15 -1.26
N ASP A 198 6.98 -4.97 -0.50
CA ASP A 198 7.47 -6.28 -0.10
C ASP A 198 7.59 -7.20 -1.32
N ILE A 199 8.60 -8.06 -1.31
CA ILE A 199 8.86 -9.05 -2.38
C ILE A 199 8.87 -10.50 -1.88
N ALA A 200 9.12 -10.71 -0.59
CA ALA A 200 9.10 -12.04 0.01
C ALA A 200 8.77 -11.93 1.49
N TYR A 201 8.34 -13.03 2.10
CA TYR A 201 8.27 -13.17 3.55
C TYR A 201 8.94 -14.44 4.04
N ALA A 202 9.38 -14.42 5.29
CA ALA A 202 9.90 -15.57 6.00
C ALA A 202 9.25 -15.68 7.40
N VAL A 203 8.89 -16.89 7.81
CA VAL A 203 8.48 -17.21 9.18
C VAL A 203 9.69 -17.75 9.92
N ILE A 204 10.13 -17.03 10.95
CA ILE A 204 11.37 -17.31 11.67
C ILE A 204 11.03 -17.56 13.13
N ASP A 205 11.45 -18.70 13.67
CA ASP A 205 11.24 -19.00 15.07
C ASP A 205 12.12 -18.13 16.00
N ARG A 206 11.84 -18.21 17.31
CA ARG A 206 12.58 -17.49 18.35
C ARG A 206 14.07 -17.83 18.40
N ASN A 207 14.50 -18.97 17.84
CA ASN A 207 15.90 -19.38 17.79
C ASN A 207 16.58 -18.93 16.48
N GLY A 208 15.86 -18.23 15.60
CA GLY A 208 16.38 -17.72 14.33
C GLY A 208 16.29 -18.70 13.17
N LYS A 209 15.61 -19.84 13.32
CA LYS A 209 15.43 -20.81 12.22
C LYS A 209 14.23 -20.43 11.36
N THR A 210 14.45 -20.36 10.05
CA THR A 210 13.38 -20.18 9.04
C THR A 210 12.60 -21.47 8.84
N HIS A 211 11.28 -21.41 8.96
CA HIS A 211 10.37 -22.54 8.74
C HIS A 211 9.63 -22.45 7.42
N GLU A 212 9.34 -21.23 6.97
CA GLU A 212 8.60 -20.96 5.75
C GLU A 212 9.19 -19.73 5.07
N GLU A 213 9.25 -19.76 3.75
CA GLU A 213 9.58 -18.62 2.90
C GLU A 213 8.69 -18.66 1.66
N ALA A 214 8.19 -17.51 1.21
CA ALA A 214 7.46 -17.42 -0.04
C ALA A 214 7.63 -16.09 -0.75
N ASP A 215 7.53 -16.15 -2.07
CA ASP A 215 7.54 -15.02 -2.98
C ASP A 215 6.19 -14.30 -2.97
N LEU A 216 6.20 -13.01 -2.63
CA LEU A 216 5.00 -12.16 -2.60
C LEU A 216 4.64 -11.58 -3.98
N LEU A 217 5.54 -11.69 -4.96
CA LEU A 217 5.32 -11.25 -6.34
C LEU A 217 4.93 -12.38 -7.29
N HIS A 218 4.83 -13.62 -6.79
CA HIS A 218 4.34 -14.76 -7.57
C HIS A 218 5.10 -14.97 -8.88
N GLY A 219 6.43 -14.92 -8.84
CA GLY A 219 7.29 -15.10 -10.01
C GLY A 219 7.42 -13.84 -10.89
N VAL A 220 6.64 -12.78 -10.64
CA VAL A 220 6.78 -11.52 -11.37
C VAL A 220 7.99 -10.76 -10.86
N LEU A 221 8.91 -10.40 -11.77
CA LEU A 221 10.11 -9.66 -11.42
C LEU A 221 9.81 -8.18 -11.16
N PRO A 222 10.20 -7.62 -10.01
CA PRO A 222 10.09 -6.19 -9.77
C PRO A 222 11.16 -5.42 -10.57
N PRO A 223 10.98 -4.10 -10.77
CA PRO A 223 12.02 -3.26 -11.33
C PRO A 223 13.28 -3.24 -10.44
N PRO A 224 14.44 -2.84 -10.99
CA PRO A 224 15.68 -2.76 -10.22
C PRO A 224 15.52 -1.93 -8.94
N ALA A 225 15.87 -2.52 -7.81
CA ALA A 225 15.83 -1.87 -6.51
C ALA A 225 17.04 -0.94 -6.32
N LYS A 226 16.80 0.25 -5.75
CA LYS A 226 17.84 1.17 -5.26
C LYS A 226 18.09 1.02 -3.78
N ALA A 227 17.11 0.52 -3.03
CA ALA A 227 17.22 0.20 -1.61
C ALA A 227 16.48 -1.09 -1.29
N ALA A 228 16.94 -1.80 -0.26
CA ALA A 228 16.28 -2.98 0.28
C ALA A 228 16.48 -3.03 1.80
N TRP A 229 15.47 -3.50 2.52
CA TRP A 229 15.52 -3.67 3.97
C TRP A 229 14.58 -4.79 4.42
N THR A 230 14.68 -5.17 5.69
CA THR A 230 13.79 -6.14 6.31
C THR A 230 12.75 -5.40 7.15
N TRP A 231 11.49 -5.81 7.06
CA TRP A 231 10.41 -5.29 7.88
C TRP A 231 9.85 -6.41 8.77
N PRO A 232 9.94 -6.32 10.11
CA PRO A 232 9.29 -7.26 11.03
C PRO A 232 7.78 -7.02 11.04
N VAL A 233 7.08 -7.52 10.02
CA VAL A 233 5.62 -7.35 9.85
C VAL A 233 4.88 -7.89 11.05
N VAL A 234 5.26 -9.08 11.53
CA VAL A 234 4.76 -9.65 12.78
C VAL A 234 5.97 -9.85 13.69
N PRO A 235 6.30 -8.88 14.58
CA PRO A 235 7.38 -9.07 15.54
C PRO A 235 7.03 -10.17 16.55
N LEU A 236 8.04 -10.69 17.24
CA LEU A 236 7.84 -11.66 18.32
C LEU A 236 6.90 -11.07 19.38
N GLY A 237 5.91 -11.85 19.78
CA GLY A 237 4.91 -11.46 20.78
C GLY A 237 3.67 -10.75 20.22
N GLU A 238 3.64 -10.36 18.94
CA GLU A 238 2.42 -9.78 18.33
C GLU A 238 1.38 -10.85 18.00
N GLU A 239 1.78 -11.91 17.27
CA GLU A 239 0.90 -13.07 17.03
C GLU A 239 1.29 -14.28 17.88
N SER A 240 2.59 -14.47 18.14
CA SER A 240 3.13 -15.56 18.96
C SER A 240 4.48 -15.18 19.57
N ASN A 241 4.80 -15.73 20.74
CA ASN A 241 6.14 -15.61 21.34
C ASN A 241 7.17 -16.55 20.72
N ASP A 242 6.74 -17.49 19.87
CA ASP A 242 7.60 -18.53 19.32
C ASP A 242 8.10 -18.24 17.91
N TYR A 243 7.47 -17.32 17.19
CA TYR A 243 7.89 -16.93 15.85
C TYR A 243 7.61 -15.46 15.54
N ARG A 244 8.32 -14.95 14.54
CA ARG A 244 8.07 -13.68 13.87
C ARG A 244 7.94 -13.88 12.37
N ILE A 245 7.31 -12.93 11.71
CA ILE A 245 7.21 -12.87 10.25
C ILE A 245 7.95 -11.62 9.78
N GLU A 246 8.99 -11.83 8.99
CA GLU A 246 9.78 -10.78 8.37
C GLU A 246 9.47 -10.71 6.88
N HIS A 247 9.30 -9.50 6.36
CA HIS A 247 9.21 -9.25 4.94
C HIS A 247 10.53 -8.66 4.42
N LYS A 248 10.92 -9.08 3.21
CA LYS A 248 11.95 -8.39 2.45
C LYS A 248 11.28 -7.30 1.62
N VAL A 249 11.69 -6.06 1.83
CA VAL A 249 11.13 -4.87 1.18
C VAL A 249 12.17 -4.27 0.24
N ILE A 250 11.72 -3.76 -0.90
CA ILE A 250 12.55 -3.00 -1.82
C ILE A 250 11.92 -1.64 -2.12
N ALA A 251 12.75 -0.70 -2.52
CA ALA A 251 12.32 0.51 -3.18
C ALA A 251 13.09 0.78 -4.48
N GLY A 252 12.38 1.20 -5.53
CA GLY A 252 12.93 1.58 -6.83
C GLY A 252 12.31 2.91 -7.32
N TRP A 253 13.14 3.76 -7.94
CA TRP A 253 12.75 5.07 -8.50
C TRP A 253 13.82 5.58 -9.48
#